data_AF-A0A3F2RPJ2-F1
#
_entry.id   AF-A0A3F2RPJ2-F1
#
_cell.length_a   1.000
_cell.length_b   1.000
_cell.length_c   1.000
_cell.angle_alpha   90.00
_cell.angle_beta   90.00
_cell.angle_gamma   90.00
#
_symmetry.space_group_name_H-M   'P 1'
#
loop_
_entity.id
_entity.type
_entity.pdbx_description
1 polymer ?
#
loop_
_entity_poly.entity_id
_entity_poly.type
_entity_poly.pdbx_seq_one_letter_code
_entity_poly.pdbx_strand_id
1 'polypeptide(L)'
;MLLRSLRCSSQARNRLNVCSVDIGDKENLLQIICGAPNVRQGARVPVAKVGTRLAIKETESGELKRLKIKKSKLRGEVSQGMICSEAELGLADESDGILIFEDDAAVGSLVLEHGTIAGRLQARGITVPTPQPKVIAPEPTQE
;
A
#
# COMPACT_ATOMS: atom_id res chain seq x y z
N MET A 1 -6.58 0.78 1.38
CA MET A 1 -5.19 0.44 1.00
C MET A 1 -5.29 -0.60 -0.08
N LEU A 2 -4.62 -0.46 -1.22
CA LEU A 2 -4.93 -1.26 -2.42
C LEU A 2 -3.72 -2.06 -2.90
N LEU A 3 -3.92 -3.29 -3.37
CA LEU A 3 -2.86 -4.10 -3.99
C LEU A 3 -2.65 -3.66 -5.44
N ARG A 4 -1.39 -3.42 -5.83
CA ARG A 4 -1.08 -2.81 -7.13
C ARG A 4 0.25 -3.26 -7.70
N SER A 5 0.30 -3.41 -9.02
CA SER A 5 1.54 -3.65 -9.77
C SER A 5 2.33 -2.36 -9.88
N LEU A 6 3.63 -2.44 -9.58
CA LEU A 6 4.54 -1.30 -9.67
C LEU A 6 5.56 -1.46 -10.81
N ARG A 7 5.82 -0.38 -11.53
CA ARG A 7 6.97 -0.23 -12.43
C ARG A 7 7.97 0.66 -11.75
N CYS A 8 9.19 0.19 -11.52
CA CYS A 8 10.15 0.96 -10.74
C CYS A 8 11.42 1.30 -11.50
N SER A 9 11.83 2.57 -11.39
CA SER A 9 13.09 3.09 -11.91
C SER A 9 14.02 3.35 -10.72
N SER A 10 15.11 2.60 -10.64
CA SER A 10 16.11 2.75 -9.58
C SER A 10 17.00 3.96 -9.86
N GLN A 11 17.09 4.91 -8.94
CA GLN A 11 18.01 6.04 -9.04
C GLN A 11 19.30 5.74 -8.26
N ALA A 12 20.41 5.55 -9.00
CA ALA A 12 21.71 5.13 -8.46
C ALA A 12 22.27 6.04 -7.34
N ARG A 13 21.83 7.31 -7.26
CA ARG A 13 22.43 8.29 -6.34
C ARG A 13 21.93 8.22 -4.91
N ASN A 14 20.83 7.51 -4.59
CA ASN A 14 20.19 7.67 -3.27
C ASN A 14 19.55 6.42 -2.63
N ARG A 15 19.74 5.20 -3.18
CA ARG A 15 19.00 4.00 -2.74
C ARG A 15 17.47 4.23 -2.67
N LEU A 16 16.97 5.14 -3.49
CA LEU A 16 15.56 5.45 -3.62
C LEU A 16 15.13 5.01 -5.01
N ASN A 17 13.98 4.36 -5.06
CA ASN A 17 13.38 3.86 -6.27
C ASN A 17 12.09 4.61 -6.52
N VAL A 18 11.89 5.06 -7.75
CA VAL A 18 10.72 5.82 -8.14
C VAL A 18 9.81 4.86 -8.87
N CYS A 19 8.70 4.50 -8.22
CA CYS A 19 7.80 3.49 -8.71
C CYS A 19 6.48 4.11 -9.17
N SER A 20 6.07 3.78 -10.39
CA SER A 20 4.74 4.07 -10.93
C SER A 20 3.81 2.91 -10.57
N VAL A 21 2.74 3.20 -9.84
CA VAL A 21 1.79 2.24 -9.30
C VAL A 21 0.46 2.36 -10.05
N ASP A 22 -0.01 1.24 -10.61
CA ASP A 22 -1.28 1.18 -11.34
C ASP A 22 -2.47 1.16 -10.39
N ILE A 23 -3.28 2.23 -10.42
CA ILE A 23 -4.45 2.35 -9.54
C ILE A 23 -5.77 1.73 -10.04
N GLY A 24 -5.73 0.74 -10.93
CA GLY A 24 -6.92 0.27 -11.64
C GLY A 24 -7.39 1.29 -12.67
N ASP A 25 -6.58 2.34 -12.87
CA ASP A 25 -6.72 3.41 -13.83
C ASP A 25 -5.39 3.44 -14.56
N LYS A 26 -5.35 2.78 -15.73
CA LYS A 26 -4.12 2.58 -16.52
C LYS A 26 -3.56 3.91 -17.06
N GLU A 27 -4.40 4.94 -17.10
CA GLU A 27 -4.07 6.27 -17.59
C GLU A 27 -3.47 7.17 -16.49
N ASN A 28 -3.87 6.98 -15.23
CA ASN A 28 -3.37 7.75 -14.08
C ASN A 28 -2.53 6.90 -13.11
N LEU A 29 -1.33 6.52 -13.54
CA LEU A 29 -0.35 5.86 -12.68
C LEU A 29 0.11 6.81 -11.55
N LEU A 30 0.05 6.34 -10.30
CA LEU A 30 0.56 7.12 -9.17
C LEU A 30 2.07 6.97 -9.06
N GLN A 31 2.80 8.09 -9.02
CA GLN A 31 4.22 8.08 -8.72
C GLN A 31 4.43 7.98 -7.20
N ILE A 32 5.19 6.98 -6.75
CA ILE A 32 5.50 6.74 -5.34
C ILE A 32 6.98 6.42 -5.20
N ILE A 33 7.63 7.07 -4.24
CA ILE A 33 9.05 6.86 -3.97
C ILE A 33 9.18 5.83 -2.85
N CYS A 34 9.99 4.81 -3.07
CA CYS A 34 10.22 3.72 -2.13
C CYS A 34 11.73 3.47 -1.97
N GLY A 35 12.20 3.42 -0.73
CA GLY A 35 13.60 3.10 -0.39
C GLY A 35 13.84 1.64 -0.04
N ALA A 36 12.82 0.78 -0.11
CA ALA A 36 12.96 -0.60 0.32
C ALA A 36 13.85 -1.41 -0.66
N PRO A 37 14.77 -2.25 -0.15
CA PRO A 37 15.73 -2.97 -0.98
C PRO A 37 15.10 -4.08 -1.82
N ASN A 38 13.95 -4.59 -1.41
CA ASN A 38 13.23 -5.67 -2.07
C ASN A 38 12.23 -5.19 -3.14
N VAL A 39 12.14 -3.87 -3.40
CA VAL A 39 11.23 -3.34 -4.40
C VAL A 39 11.64 -3.79 -5.81
N ARG A 40 10.68 -4.37 -6.55
CA ARG A 40 10.93 -4.90 -7.90
C ARG A 40 9.74 -4.67 -8.82
N GLN A 41 10.03 -4.47 -10.10
CA GLN A 41 9.00 -4.30 -11.13
C GLN A 41 8.07 -5.52 -11.20
N GLY A 42 6.78 -5.27 -11.38
CA GLY A 42 5.75 -6.32 -11.46
C GLY A 42 5.32 -6.86 -10.11
N ALA A 43 5.97 -6.49 -9.00
CA ALA A 43 5.52 -6.86 -7.66
C ALA A 43 4.15 -6.24 -7.36
N ARG A 44 3.28 -7.04 -6.73
CA ARG A 44 2.03 -6.57 -6.15
C ARG A 44 2.31 -6.13 -4.72
N VAL A 45 2.02 -4.88 -4.39
CA VAL A 45 2.36 -4.30 -3.09
C VAL A 45 1.19 -3.51 -2.51
N PRO A 46 1.12 -3.38 -1.17
CA PRO A 46 0.08 -2.61 -0.53
C PRO A 46 0.42 -1.11 -0.63
N VAL A 47 -0.47 -0.37 -1.28
CA VAL A 47 -0.28 1.07 -1.49
C VAL A 47 -1.31 1.88 -0.71
N ALA A 48 -0.79 2.83 0.07
CA ALA A 48 -1.57 3.85 0.73
C ALA A 48 -1.62 5.11 -0.14
N LYS A 49 -2.78 5.39 -0.73
CA LYS A 49 -3.01 6.61 -1.51
C LYS A 49 -3.09 7.84 -0.62
N VAL A 50 -2.87 9.02 -1.20
CA VAL A 50 -3.15 10.31 -0.52
C VAL A 50 -4.57 10.34 0.04
N GLY A 51 -4.69 10.82 1.28
CA GLY A 51 -5.93 10.82 2.04
C GLY A 51 -6.17 9.55 2.85
N THR A 52 -5.41 8.47 2.62
CA THR A 52 -5.45 7.27 3.46
C THR A 52 -4.94 7.60 4.85
N ARG A 53 -5.62 7.08 5.88
CA ARG A 53 -5.15 7.09 7.26
C ARG A 53 -4.62 5.69 7.56
N LEU A 54 -3.32 5.62 7.86
CA LEU A 54 -2.67 4.41 8.35
C LEU A 54 -2.61 4.49 9.88
N ALA A 55 -2.81 3.37 10.54
CA ALA A 55 -2.52 3.23 11.96
C ALA A 55 -1.30 2.33 12.07
N ILE A 56 -0.13 2.93 12.25
CA ILE A 56 1.13 2.20 12.41
C ILE A 56 1.38 2.04 13.90
N LYS A 57 1.78 0.84 14.34
CA LYS A 57 2.25 0.64 15.71
C LYS A 57 3.70 1.14 15.75
N GLU A 58 3.96 2.15 16.57
CA GLU A 58 5.32 2.66 16.74
C GLU A 58 6.09 1.65 17.59
N THR A 59 7.17 1.08 17.05
CA THR A 59 7.95 0.02 17.72
C THR A 59 8.64 0.50 18.99
N GLU A 60 9.00 1.79 19.07
CA GLU A 60 9.65 2.36 20.25
C GLU A 60 8.69 2.60 21.43
N SER A 61 7.45 3.01 21.16
CA SER A 61 6.48 3.39 22.21
C SER A 61 5.36 2.37 22.40
N GLY A 62 5.15 1.46 21.44
CA GLY A 62 4.07 0.48 21.43
C GLY A 62 2.69 1.06 21.07
N GLU A 63 2.58 2.38 20.89
CA GLU A 63 1.32 3.06 20.58
C GLU A 63 0.92 3.01 19.09
N LEU A 64 -0.39 3.01 18.85
CA LEU A 64 -0.99 3.07 17.52
C LEU A 64 -1.04 4.53 17.01
N LYS A 65 -0.04 4.91 16.23
CA LYS A 65 0.06 6.24 15.63
C LYS A 65 -0.74 6.32 14.33
N ARG A 66 -1.66 7.27 14.27
CA ARG A 66 -2.47 7.53 13.06
C ARG A 66 -1.73 8.45 12.10
N LEU A 67 -1.14 7.89 11.05
CA LEU A 67 -0.44 8.62 10.01
C LEU A 67 -1.36 8.89 8.82
N LYS A 68 -1.56 10.18 8.47
CA LYS A 68 -2.33 10.57 7.28
C LYS A 68 -1.39 10.76 6.10
N ILE A 69 -1.60 9.97 5.04
CA ILE A 69 -0.83 10.07 3.81
C ILE A 69 -1.19 11.36 3.07
N LYS A 70 -0.18 12.17 2.78
CA LYS A 70 -0.28 13.42 2.03
C LYS A 70 0.68 13.36 0.84
N LYS A 71 0.43 14.20 -0.18
CA LYS A 71 1.37 14.37 -1.29
C LYS A 71 2.61 15.05 -0.74
N SER A 72 3.77 14.46 -0.99
CA SER A 72 5.05 15.01 -0.54
C SER A 72 6.04 14.94 -1.68
N LYS A 73 6.95 15.91 -1.74
CA LYS A 73 8.03 15.93 -2.74
C LYS A 73 9.32 15.51 -2.04
N LEU A 74 9.97 14.47 -2.55
CA LEU A 74 11.25 13.99 -2.03
C LEU A 74 12.29 14.11 -3.13
N ARG A 75 13.31 14.95 -2.90
CA ARG A 75 14.47 15.10 -3.81
C ARG A 75 14.11 15.42 -5.27
N GLY A 76 13.09 16.23 -5.49
CA GLY A 76 12.66 16.63 -6.84
C GLY A 76 11.50 15.79 -7.40
N GLU A 77 11.27 14.61 -6.86
CA GLU A 77 10.26 13.65 -7.31
C GLU A 77 9.00 13.76 -6.42
N VAL A 78 7.82 13.71 -7.03
CA VAL A 78 6.55 13.76 -6.28
C VAL A 78 6.17 12.33 -5.86
N SER A 79 5.85 12.14 -4.58
CA SER A 79 5.24 10.91 -4.07
C SER A 79 3.77 11.16 -3.75
N GLN A 80 2.90 10.44 -4.44
CA GLN A 80 1.44 10.50 -4.31
C GLN A 80 0.89 9.36 -3.44
N GLY A 81 1.75 8.78 -2.61
CA GLY A 81 1.39 7.71 -1.69
C GLY A 81 2.60 7.18 -0.94
N MET A 82 2.42 6.01 -0.36
CA MET A 82 3.42 5.24 0.35
C MET A 82 3.20 3.76 0.05
N ILE A 83 4.28 3.03 -0.20
CA ILE A 83 4.26 1.56 -0.26
C ILE A 83 4.56 1.07 1.15
N CYS A 84 3.76 0.15 1.66
CA CYS A 84 3.88 -0.29 3.04
C CYS A 84 4.48 -1.69 3.17
N SER A 85 5.18 -1.86 4.28
CA SER A 85 5.74 -3.10 4.80
C SER A 85 4.74 -3.86 5.67
N GLU A 86 5.12 -5.06 6.11
CA GLU A 86 4.34 -5.85 7.06
C GLU A 86 4.26 -5.17 8.43
N ALA A 87 5.34 -4.52 8.86
CA ALA A 87 5.39 -3.78 10.12
C ALA A 87 4.44 -2.57 10.09
N GLU A 88 4.44 -1.81 8.99
CA GLU A 88 3.51 -0.68 8.81
C GLU A 88 2.05 -1.12 8.71
N LEU A 89 1.79 -2.37 8.32
CA LEU A 89 0.46 -2.96 8.31
C LEU A 89 0.05 -3.59 9.66
N GLY A 90 0.96 -3.67 10.63
CA GLY A 90 0.73 -4.36 11.90
C GLY A 90 0.69 -5.90 11.79
N LEU A 91 1.23 -6.45 10.71
CA LEU A 91 1.34 -7.89 10.48
C LEU A 91 2.58 -8.49 11.16
N ALA A 92 3.64 -7.70 11.24
CA ALA A 92 4.89 -8.01 11.92
C ALA A 92 5.26 -6.87 12.89
N ASP A 93 6.14 -7.12 13.85
CA ASP A 93 6.72 -6.04 14.66
C ASP A 93 7.82 -5.31 13.89
N GLU A 94 8.57 -6.04 13.07
CA GLU A 94 9.68 -5.55 12.26
C GLU A 94 9.61 -6.12 10.84
N SER A 95 10.15 -5.39 9.86
CA SER A 95 10.16 -5.81 8.46
C SER A 95 11.32 -5.13 7.73
N ASP A 96 12.18 -5.92 7.08
CA ASP A 96 13.35 -5.44 6.32
C ASP A 96 13.00 -4.81 4.96
N GLY A 97 11.72 -4.79 4.58
CA GLY A 97 11.30 -4.30 3.28
C GLY A 97 9.80 -4.14 3.13
N ILE A 98 9.37 -3.84 1.90
CA ILE A 98 7.93 -3.74 1.58
C ILE A 98 7.28 -5.11 1.54
N LEU A 99 5.98 -5.17 1.82
CA LEU A 99 5.22 -6.39 1.63
C LEU A 99 4.99 -6.63 0.14
N ILE A 100 5.42 -7.80 -0.34
CA ILE A 100 5.23 -8.22 -1.73
C ILE A 100 4.29 -9.42 -1.72
N PHE A 101 3.23 -9.33 -2.51
CA PHE A 101 2.32 -10.42 -2.78
C PHE A 101 2.80 -11.17 -4.02
N GLU A 102 3.08 -12.46 -3.86
CA GLU A 102 3.43 -13.36 -4.97
C GLU A 102 2.20 -13.93 -5.69
N ASP A 103 1.02 -13.77 -5.09
CA ASP A 103 -0.24 -14.35 -5.56
C ASP A 103 -0.99 -13.47 -6.58
N ASP A 104 -2.05 -14.01 -7.19
CA ASP A 104 -2.91 -13.32 -8.14
C ASP A 104 -3.89 -12.34 -7.48
N ALA A 105 -3.37 -11.58 -6.51
CA ALA A 105 -4.09 -10.53 -5.82
C ALA A 105 -4.75 -9.53 -6.78
N ALA A 106 -6.07 -9.44 -6.73
CA ALA A 106 -6.83 -8.50 -7.54
C ALA A 106 -6.35 -7.06 -7.33
N VAL A 107 -5.88 -6.44 -8.41
CA VAL A 107 -5.40 -5.06 -8.38
C VAL A 107 -6.57 -4.13 -8.06
N GLY A 108 -6.40 -3.26 -7.07
CA GLY A 108 -7.47 -2.37 -6.63
C GLY A 108 -8.41 -2.93 -5.56
N SER A 109 -8.20 -4.17 -5.10
CA SER A 109 -8.87 -4.70 -3.90
C SER A 109 -8.21 -4.20 -2.62
N LEU A 110 -8.97 -4.15 -1.52
CA LEU A 110 -8.42 -3.74 -0.24
C LEU A 110 -7.42 -4.77 0.28
N VAL A 111 -6.28 -4.29 0.80
CA VAL A 111 -5.25 -5.16 1.40
C VAL A 111 -5.80 -6.02 2.53
N LEU A 112 -6.78 -5.50 3.27
CA LEU A 112 -7.48 -6.21 4.33
C LEU A 112 -8.40 -7.33 3.83
N GLU A 113 -8.87 -7.25 2.59
CA GLU A 113 -9.70 -8.30 1.97
C GLU A 113 -8.84 -9.44 1.41
N HIS A 114 -7.54 -9.25 1.29
CA HIS A 114 -6.65 -10.31 0.85
C HIS A 114 -6.60 -11.42 1.91
N GLY A 115 -7.02 -12.65 1.55
CA GLY A 115 -7.21 -13.76 2.48
C GLY A 115 -5.98 -14.02 3.37
N THR A 116 -4.78 -13.94 2.79
CA THR A 116 -3.51 -14.10 3.51
C THR A 116 -3.30 -13.05 4.60
N ILE A 117 -3.76 -11.81 4.39
CA ILE A 117 -3.59 -10.69 5.32
C ILE A 117 -4.67 -10.72 6.38
N ALA A 118 -5.92 -10.93 5.97
CA ALA A 118 -7.06 -11.07 6.87
C ALA A 118 -6.78 -12.17 7.92
N GLY A 119 -6.30 -13.34 7.49
CA GLY A 119 -5.96 -14.45 8.39
C GLY A 119 -4.82 -14.10 9.34
N ARG A 120 -3.77 -13.41 8.86
CA ARG A 120 -2.63 -13.00 9.70
C ARG A 120 -3.00 -11.92 10.73
N LEU A 121 -3.87 -10.97 10.38
CA LEU A 121 -4.38 -9.97 11.32
C LEU A 121 -5.27 -10.60 12.38
N GLN A 122 -6.16 -11.51 11.98
CA GLN A 122 -6.99 -12.28 12.91
C GLN A 122 -6.14 -13.13 13.87
N ALA A 123 -5.07 -13.76 13.38
CA ALA A 123 -4.13 -14.51 14.22
C ALA A 123 -3.43 -13.63 15.27
N ARG A 124 -3.30 -12.31 15.02
CA ARG A 124 -2.75 -11.34 15.97
C ARG A 124 -3.81 -10.70 16.88
N GLY A 125 -5.07 -11.13 16.80
CA GLY A 125 -6.17 -10.55 17.56
C GLY A 125 -6.58 -9.14 17.10
N ILE A 126 -6.15 -8.73 15.91
CA ILE A 126 -6.54 -7.45 15.31
C ILE A 126 -7.88 -7.67 14.60
N THR A 127 -8.96 -7.22 15.23
CA THR A 127 -10.28 -7.22 14.60
C THR A 127 -10.29 -6.20 13.48
N VAL A 128 -10.06 -6.67 12.26
CA VAL A 128 -10.32 -5.87 11.07
C VAL A 128 -11.84 -5.68 10.97
N PRO A 129 -12.36 -4.44 11.00
CA PRO A 129 -13.74 -4.23 10.60
C PRO A 129 -13.82 -4.65 9.15
N THR A 130 -14.56 -5.72 8.86
CA THR A 130 -14.91 -6.09 7.49
C THR A 130 -15.47 -4.82 6.86
N PRO A 131 -14.79 -4.24 5.86
CA PRO A 131 -15.37 -3.11 5.16
C PRO A 131 -16.68 -3.64 4.57
N GLN A 132 -17.80 -3.07 5.00
CA GLN A 132 -19.07 -3.35 4.33
C GLN A 132 -18.80 -3.11 2.84
N PRO A 133 -19.07 -4.10 1.96
CA PRO A 133 -18.85 -3.94 0.54
C PRO A 133 -19.53 -2.65 0.15
N LYS A 134 -18.74 -1.66 -0.29
CA LYS A 134 -19.32 -0.44 -0.83
C LYS A 134 -20.07 -0.92 -2.06
N VAL A 135 -21.39 -1.05 -1.91
CA VAL A 135 -22.35 -1.24 -3.00
C VAL A 135 -21.88 -0.30 -4.10
N ILE A 136 -21.27 -0.88 -5.12
CA ILE A 136 -21.13 -0.22 -6.41
C ILE A 136 -22.58 -0.06 -6.82
N ALA A 137 -23.12 1.14 -6.57
CA ALA A 137 -24.34 1.54 -7.24
C ALA A 137 -24.05 1.33 -8.73
N PRO A 138 -24.89 0.59 -9.46
CA PRO A 138 -24.74 0.49 -10.90
C PRO A 138 -24.71 1.92 -11.45
N GLU A 139 -23.77 2.17 -12.36
CA GLU A 139 -23.76 3.39 -13.15
C GLU A 139 -25.19 3.66 -13.67
N PRO A 140 -25.67 4.91 -13.64
CA PRO A 140 -26.91 5.24 -14.31
C PRO A 140 -26.67 5.06 -15.81
N THR A 141 -27.13 3.93 -16.36
CA THR A 141 -27.34 3.79 -17.79
C THR A 141 -28.36 4.86 -18.18
N GLN A 142 -27.88 5.93 -18.78
CA GLN A 142 -28.71 6.93 -19.44
C GLN A 142 -29.17 6.31 -20.77
N GLU A 143 -30.47 6.07 -20.91
CA GLU A 143 -31.21 6.07 -22.18
C GLU A 143 -32.67 6.45 -21.92
#